data_AF-A0A7C3LFB9-F1
#
_entry.id   AF-A0A7C3LFB9-F1
#
_cell.length_a   1.000
_cell.length_b   1.000
_cell.length_c   1.000
_cell.angle_alpha   90.00
_cell.angle_beta   90.00
_cell.angle_gamma   90.00
#
_symmetry.space_group_name_H-M   'P 1'
#
loop_
_entity.id
_entity.type
_entity.pdbx_description
1 polymer ?
#
loop_
_entity_poly.entity_id
_entity_poly.type
_entity_poly.pdbx_seq_one_letter_code
_entity_poly.pdbx_strand_id
1 'polypeptide(L)'
;MDDMHDPREDREPYGFMERELAFKLLASHALVDAEFFEWLRSDPENAAAQLHIRLTDRDVEYLTKTVEWDAIATVADDIRARLHLDQVTNSW
;
A
#
# COMPACT_ATOMS: atom_id res chain seq x y z
N MET A 1 -11.25 18.24 -33.46
CA MET A 1 -10.96 17.00 -32.75
C MET A 1 -11.69 17.14 -31.44
N ASP A 2 -12.84 16.49 -31.34
CA ASP A 2 -13.65 16.50 -30.12
C ASP A 2 -12.90 15.65 -29.11
N ASP A 3 -12.53 16.27 -27.99
CA ASP A 3 -11.85 15.62 -26.88
C ASP A 3 -12.87 14.67 -26.26
N MET A 4 -12.74 13.39 -26.55
CA MET A 4 -13.65 12.35 -26.08
C MET A 4 -13.30 12.07 -24.60
N HIS A 5 -13.65 13.01 -23.73
CA HIS A 5 -13.54 12.85 -22.28
C HIS A 5 -14.44 11.69 -21.87
N ASP A 6 -13.83 10.54 -21.56
CA ASP A 6 -14.57 9.36 -21.12
C ASP A 6 -15.05 9.61 -19.69
N PRO A 7 -16.37 9.76 -19.43
CA PRO A 7 -16.88 10.05 -18.09
C PRO A 7 -16.63 8.91 -17.08
N ARG A 8 -16.03 7.80 -17.52
CA ARG A 8 -15.54 6.72 -16.66
C ARG A 8 -14.17 7.01 -16.03
N GLU A 9 -13.41 7.98 -16.53
CA GLU A 9 -12.13 8.39 -15.92
C GLU A 9 -12.32 9.17 -14.62
N ASP A 10 -13.44 9.90 -14.48
CA ASP A 10 -13.77 10.71 -13.28
C ASP A 10 -14.50 9.92 -12.16
N ARG A 11 -14.72 8.61 -12.33
CA ARG A 11 -15.33 7.79 -11.28
C ARG A 11 -14.27 7.27 -10.32
N GLU A 12 -14.38 7.67 -9.05
CA GLU A 12 -13.58 7.07 -7.98
C GLU A 12 -13.66 5.53 -8.10
N PRO A 13 -12.51 4.83 -8.10
CA PRO A 13 -12.46 3.39 -8.38
C PRO A 13 -13.17 2.55 -7.31
N TYR A 14 -13.48 3.15 -6.16
CA TYR A 14 -14.02 2.51 -4.98
C TYR A 14 -15.07 3.40 -4.31
N GLY A 15 -16.06 2.79 -3.66
CA GLY A 15 -16.79 3.47 -2.60
C GLY A 15 -15.90 3.68 -1.36
N PHE A 16 -16.30 4.58 -0.45
CA PHE A 16 -15.51 4.94 0.74
C PHE A 16 -14.98 3.73 1.52
N MET A 17 -15.84 2.73 1.78
CA MET A 17 -15.48 1.55 2.56
C MET A 17 -14.52 0.60 1.84
N GLU A 18 -14.64 0.49 0.52
CA GLU A 18 -13.74 -0.32 -0.32
C GLU A 18 -12.35 0.31 -0.38
N ARG A 19 -12.27 1.64 -0.49
CA ARG A 19 -11.00 2.38 -0.43
C ARG A 19 -10.31 2.21 0.92
N GLU A 20 -11.06 2.32 2.02
CA GLU A 20 -10.51 2.10 3.36
C GLU A 20 -9.96 0.68 3.52
N LEU A 21 -10.67 -0.33 3.01
CA LEU A 21 -10.19 -1.72 3.03
C LEU A 21 -8.92 -1.90 2.20
N ALA A 22 -8.86 -1.32 0.99
CA ALA A 22 -7.69 -1.38 0.12
C ALA A 22 -6.43 -0.81 0.81
N PHE A 23 -6.56 0.35 1.47
CA PHE A 23 -5.44 0.94 2.23
C PHE A 23 -5.00 0.07 3.40
N LYS A 24 -5.95 -0.55 4.12
CA LYS A 24 -5.62 -1.48 5.21
C LYS A 24 -4.88 -2.72 4.70
N LEU A 25 -5.24 -3.23 3.53
CA LEU A 25 -4.55 -4.36 2.89
C LEU A 25 -3.13 -3.99 2.48
N LEU A 26 -2.94 -2.83 1.84
CA LEU A 26 -1.61 -2.31 1.49
C LEU A 26 -0.72 -2.16 2.73
N ALA A 27 -1.23 -1.50 3.77
CA ALA A 27 -0.49 -1.29 5.00
C ALA A 27 -0.14 -2.61 5.68
N SER A 28 -1.09 -3.54 5.77
CA SER A 28 -0.84 -4.85 6.39
C SER A 28 0.24 -5.64 5.64
N HIS A 29 0.24 -5.61 4.31
CA HIS A 29 1.26 -6.29 3.52
C HIS A 29 2.63 -5.64 3.69
N ALA A 30 2.70 -4.31 3.61
CA ALA A 30 3.93 -3.56 3.81
C ALA A 30 4.53 -3.73 5.23
N LEU A 31 3.71 -3.94 6.26
CA LEU A 31 4.23 -4.17 7.61
C LEU A 31 5.00 -5.49 7.74
N VAL A 32 4.63 -6.52 6.99
CA VAL A 32 5.20 -7.86 7.13
C VAL A 32 6.21 -8.21 6.03
N ASP A 33 6.14 -7.56 4.88
CA ASP A 33 7.02 -7.76 3.74
C ASP A 33 7.89 -6.52 3.53
N ALA A 34 9.20 -6.68 3.73
CA ALA A 34 10.17 -5.59 3.59
C ALA A 34 10.39 -5.17 2.14
N GLU A 35 10.32 -6.11 1.19
CA GLU A 35 10.46 -5.81 -0.24
C GLU A 35 9.25 -5.04 -0.74
N PHE A 36 8.04 -5.48 -0.37
CA PHE A 36 6.82 -4.77 -0.69
C PHE A 36 6.77 -3.37 -0.06
N PHE A 37 7.26 -3.22 1.18
CA PHE A 37 7.34 -1.91 1.84
C PHE A 37 8.18 -0.91 1.05
N GLU A 38 9.39 -1.30 0.65
CA GLU A 38 10.28 -0.43 -0.13
C GLU A 38 9.72 -0.16 -1.52
N TRP A 39 9.05 -1.14 -2.13
CA TRP A 39 8.37 -0.95 -3.40
C TRP A 39 7.20 0.04 -3.27
N LEU A 40 6.32 -0.11 -2.27
CA LEU A 40 5.22 0.79 -2.01
C LEU A 40 5.69 2.23 -1.71
N ARG A 41 6.84 2.37 -1.04
CA ARG A 41 7.47 3.67 -0.75
C ARG A 41 7.99 4.36 -2.02
N SER A 42 8.59 3.61 -2.94
CA SER A 42 9.26 4.15 -4.13
C SER A 42 8.36 4.27 -5.35
N ASP A 43 7.41 3.35 -5.50
CA ASP A 43 6.49 3.23 -6.63
C ASP A 43 5.13 2.67 -6.14
N PRO A 44 4.32 3.53 -5.49
CA PRO A 44 3.09 3.09 -4.85
C PRO A 44 2.05 2.55 -5.85
N GLU A 45 2.04 3.06 -7.08
CA GLU A 45 1.09 2.64 -8.11
C GLU A 45 1.33 1.19 -8.53
N ASN A 46 2.58 0.85 -8.86
CA ASN A 46 2.90 -0.51 -9.29
C ASN A 46 2.82 -1.51 -8.12
N ALA A 47 3.24 -1.10 -6.92
CA ALA A 47 3.08 -1.93 -5.72
C ALA A 47 1.59 -2.24 -5.44
N ALA A 48 0.72 -1.23 -5.50
CA ALA A 48 -0.71 -1.45 -5.30
C ALA A 48 -1.34 -2.31 -6.40
N ALA A 49 -0.90 -2.14 -7.66
CA ALA A 49 -1.36 -2.95 -8.78
C ALA A 49 -1.07 -4.45 -8.61
N GLN A 50 0.02 -4.82 -7.92
CA GLN A 50 0.33 -6.22 -7.58
C GLN A 50 -0.79 -6.88 -6.76
N LEU A 51 -1.46 -6.10 -5.91
CA LEU A 51 -2.60 -6.55 -5.10
C LEU A 51 -3.95 -6.31 -5.78
N HIS A 52 -3.95 -5.96 -7.06
CA HIS A 52 -5.14 -5.56 -7.82
C HIS A 52 -5.87 -4.34 -7.22
N ILE A 53 -5.11 -3.43 -6.60
CA ILE A 53 -5.62 -2.19 -6.03
C ILE A 53 -5.29 -1.03 -6.96
N ARG A 54 -6.31 -0.24 -7.33
CA ARG A 54 -6.13 0.97 -8.12
C ARG A 54 -6.05 2.20 -7.22
N LEU A 55 -4.91 2.87 -7.21
CA LEU A 55 -4.76 4.14 -6.52
C LEU A 55 -5.33 5.30 -7.36
N THR A 56 -5.86 6.31 -6.69
CA THR A 56 -6.13 7.62 -7.28
C THR A 56 -4.90 8.51 -7.18
N ASP A 57 -4.84 9.59 -7.96
CA ASP A 57 -3.74 10.56 -7.86
C ASP A 57 -3.57 11.13 -6.44
N ARG A 58 -4.68 11.31 -5.72
CA ARG A 58 -4.67 11.77 -4.32
C ARG A 58 -4.06 10.72 -3.38
N ASP A 59 -4.28 9.44 -3.66
CA ASP A 59 -3.68 8.35 -2.89
C ASP A 59 -2.17 8.33 -3.09
N VAL A 60 -1.73 8.46 -4.34
CA VAL A 60 -0.31 8.52 -4.70
C VAL A 60 0.34 9.74 -4.06
N GLU A 61 -0.30 10.92 -4.12
CA GLU A 61 0.21 12.12 -3.46
C GLU A 61 0.34 11.94 -1.94
N TYR A 62 -0.68 11.35 -1.29
CA TYR A 62 -0.63 11.06 0.13
C TYR A 62 0.53 10.13 0.48
N LEU A 63 0.66 9.00 -0.24
CA LEU A 63 1.72 8.02 -0.03
C LEU A 63 3.11 8.62 -0.27
N THR A 64 3.28 9.48 -1.28
CA THR A 64 4.60 10.03 -1.64
C THR A 64 5.02 11.24 -0.80
N LYS A 65 4.06 12.06 -0.33
CA LYS A 65 4.38 13.35 0.31
C LYS A 65 3.99 13.46 1.78
N THR A 66 3.02 12.67 2.23
CA THR A 66 2.42 12.82 3.57
C THR A 66 2.82 11.70 4.51
N VAL A 67 2.96 10.48 4.00
CA VAL A 67 3.33 9.32 4.83
C VAL A 67 4.76 9.46 5.35
N GLU A 68 4.90 9.35 6.67
CA GLU A 68 6.20 9.34 7.36
C GLU A 68 6.83 7.95 7.29
N TRP A 69 7.34 7.57 6.12
CA TRP A 69 7.86 6.23 5.86
C TRP A 69 8.93 5.76 6.85
N ASP A 70 9.84 6.65 7.27
CA ASP A 70 10.92 6.28 8.19
C ASP A 70 10.41 5.97 9.61
N ALA A 71 9.35 6.67 10.05
CA ALA A 71 8.69 6.37 11.31
C ALA A 71 7.98 5.01 11.25
N ILE A 72 7.33 4.70 10.12
CA ILE A 72 6.68 3.41 9.90
C ILE A 72 7.72 2.29 9.80
N ALA A 73 8.85 2.51 9.13
CA ALA A 73 9.93 1.51 8.99
C ALA A 73 10.42 1.03 10.36
N THR A 74 10.61 1.95 11.31
CA THR A 74 11.01 1.62 12.69
C THR A 74 10.04 0.64 13.35
N VAL A 75 8.73 0.83 13.15
CA VAL A 75 7.70 -0.06 13.71
C VAL A 75 7.61 -1.37 12.92
N ALA A 76 7.72 -1.32 11.60
CA ALA A 76 7.62 -2.47 10.73
C ALA A 76 8.78 -3.47 10.96
N ASP A 77 10.00 -2.98 11.17
CA ASP A 77 11.17 -3.83 11.44
C ASP A 77 11.01 -4.62 12.73
N ASP A 78 10.50 -3.99 13.79
CA ASP A 78 10.18 -4.67 15.05
C ASP A 78 9.11 -5.77 14.87
N ILE A 79 8.09 -5.50 14.05
CA ILE A 79 7.03 -6.48 13.75
C ILE A 79 7.61 -7.68 12.99
N ARG A 80 8.38 -7.43 11.93
CA ARG A 80 9.02 -8.47 11.11
C ARG A 80 9.96 -9.33 11.96
N ALA A 81 10.79 -8.69 12.78
CA ALA A 81 11.71 -9.38 13.69
C ALA A 81 10.95 -10.35 14.62
N ARG A 82 9.81 -9.94 15.18
CA ARG A 82 8.98 -10.79 16.04
C ARG A 82 8.30 -11.93 15.28
N LEU A 83 7.76 -11.67 14.10
CA LEU A 83 7.11 -12.70 13.28
C LEU A 83 8.11 -13.79 12.84
N HIS A 84 9.34 -13.41 12.50
CA HIS A 84 10.38 -14.38 12.17
C HIS A 84 10.85 -15.19 13.37
N LEU A 85 10.86 -14.60 14.59
CA LEU A 85 11.13 -15.34 15.82
C LEU A 85 10.05 -16.43 16.05
N ASP A 86 8.77 -16.08 15.88
CA ASP A 86 7.67 -17.03 16.06
C ASP A 86 7.70 -18.19 15.04
N GLN A 87 8.10 -17.95 13.80
CA GLN A 87 8.29 -19.01 12.80
C GLN A 87 9.42 -19.97 13.20
N VAL A 88 10.53 -19.45 13.76
CA VAL A 88 11.66 -20.26 14.21
C VAL A 88 11.33 -21.05 15.48
N THR A 89 10.57 -20.47 16.42
CA THR A 89 10.23 -21.13 17.69
C THR A 89 9.05 -22.11 17.61
N ASN A 90 8.18 -22.00 16.60
CA ASN A 90 7.05 -22.93 16.40
C ASN A 90 7.37 -24.12 15.47
N SER A 91 8.64 -24.31 15.10
CA SER A 91 9.09 -25.41 14.22
C SER A 91 9.40 -26.73 14.97
N TRP A 92 8.71 -27.01 16.08
CA TRP A 92 8.92 -28.20 16.93
C TRP A 92 7.71 -29.12 16.97
#